data_AF-A0A6J8DPY4-F1
#
_entry.id   AF-A0A6J8DPY4-F1
#
_cell.length_a   1.000
_cell.length_b   1.000
_cell.length_c   1.000
_cell.angle_alpha   90.00
_cell.angle_beta   90.00
_cell.angle_gamma   90.00
#
_symmetry.space_group_name_H-M   'P 1'
#
loop_
_entity.id
_entity.type
_entity.pdbx_description
1 polymer ?
#
loop_
_entity_poly.entity_id
_entity_poly.type
_entity_poly.pdbx_seq_one_letter_code
_entity_poly.pdbx_strand_id
1 'polypeptide(L)'
;MIHFADAVRDGFKKISITTVAIDVIVIAISVFKDTEADEIWIAFANRKHFCYIPIHDIAQSLGPLQYRIIPIFHAFTGCDTVSSIAGRGKKTAWDTWNAFPEVSAALRQMTDQPSIISRDSILPLLERYVVLLYHRTSESNSVNEAREVFFAHKGRSIVSVPPTREALYQHAKRSVYQAGLILIQCLLLQPVLPSPDLYGWKKQENGMWNPFWTILAEAVSSLQERVHCGCKKGCRGQCKGFKSDLLCTALCKCGGDCA
;
A
#
# COMPACT_ATOMS: atom_id res chain seq x y z
N MET A 1 11.90 -1.15 32.83
CA MET A 1 11.20 -0.86 31.55
C MET A 1 9.71 -0.99 31.86
N ILE A 2 8.97 0.11 31.83
CA ILE A 2 7.53 0.15 32.12
C ILE A 2 6.81 0.27 30.78
N HIS A 3 5.66 -0.39 30.60
CA HIS A 3 4.87 -0.23 29.40
C HIS A 3 4.32 1.20 29.31
N PHE A 4 4.30 1.79 28.12
CA PHE A 4 3.87 3.18 27.91
C PHE A 4 2.50 3.47 28.56
N ALA A 5 1.52 2.60 28.36
CA ALA A 5 0.19 2.78 28.92
C ALA A 5 0.15 2.76 30.45
N ASP A 6 1.04 1.99 31.09
CA ASP A 6 1.13 1.93 32.55
C ASP A 6 1.78 3.20 33.09
N ALA A 7 2.80 3.73 32.42
CA ALA A 7 3.39 5.01 32.78
C ALA A 7 2.38 6.17 32.69
N VAL A 8 1.56 6.22 31.63
CA VAL A 8 0.48 7.22 31.55
C VAL A 8 -0.52 7.04 32.71
N ARG A 9 -0.91 5.80 33.04
CA ARG A 9 -1.85 5.48 34.12
C ARG A 9 -1.32 5.86 35.50
N ASP A 10 -0.01 5.74 35.70
CA ASP A 10 0.68 6.14 36.92
C ASP A 10 0.87 7.67 37.02
N GLY A 11 0.33 8.44 36.05
CA GLY A 11 0.32 9.90 36.06
C GLY A 11 1.54 10.55 35.42
N PHE A 12 2.42 9.78 34.77
CA PHE A 12 3.56 10.36 34.06
C PHE A 12 3.08 11.11 32.81
N LYS A 13 3.38 12.41 32.74
CA LYS A 13 2.97 13.29 31.64
C LYS A 13 4.03 13.47 30.55
N LYS A 14 5.31 13.22 30.87
CA LYS A 14 6.42 13.27 29.91
C LYS A 14 7.06 11.90 29.83
N ILE A 15 6.99 11.28 28.67
CA ILE A 15 7.40 9.89 28.47
C ILE A 15 8.44 9.81 27.35
N SER A 16 9.53 9.10 27.62
CA SER A 16 10.57 8.79 26.64
C SER A 16 10.55 7.30 26.32
N ILE A 17 10.52 6.96 25.02
CA ILE A 17 10.54 5.59 24.52
C ILE A 17 11.82 5.41 23.70
N THR A 18 12.67 4.46 24.07
CA THR A 18 13.87 4.13 23.29
C THR A 18 13.57 3.01 22.30
N THR A 19 13.87 3.24 21.02
CA THR A 19 13.62 2.24 19.97
C THR A 19 14.54 2.42 18.77
N VAL A 20 14.68 1.36 17.98
CA VAL A 20 15.30 1.39 16.65
C VAL A 20 14.27 1.16 15.54
N ALA A 21 13.02 0.86 15.91
CA ALA A 21 11.95 0.47 15.01
C ALA A 21 11.05 1.66 14.67
N ILE A 22 10.83 1.87 13.36
CA ILE A 22 9.95 2.93 12.85
C ILE A 22 8.48 2.68 13.23
N ASP A 23 8.09 1.41 13.35
CA ASP A 23 6.73 1.02 13.76
C ASP A 23 6.35 1.64 15.11
N VAL A 24 7.30 1.76 16.05
CA VAL A 24 7.05 2.38 17.37
C VAL A 24 6.77 3.88 17.23
N ILE A 25 7.45 4.59 16.31
CA ILE A 25 7.18 6.00 16.02
C ILE A 25 5.76 6.15 15.48
N VAL A 26 5.40 5.30 14.52
CA VAL A 26 4.07 5.29 13.87
C VAL A 26 2.96 5.02 14.89
N ILE A 27 3.14 4.03 15.76
CA ILE A 27 2.20 3.72 16.84
C ILE A 27 2.07 4.90 17.79
N ALA A 28 3.19 5.46 18.26
CA ALA A 28 3.18 6.59 19.19
C ALA A 28 2.44 7.81 18.63
N ILE A 29 2.63 8.13 17.33
CA ILE A 29 1.86 9.19 16.66
C ILE A 29 0.36 8.91 16.70
N SER A 30 -0.03 7.65 16.45
CA SER A 30 -1.44 7.27 16.35
C SER A 30 -2.18 7.32 17.69
N VAL A 31 -1.49 7.06 18.80
CA VAL A 31 -2.11 6.99 20.13
C VAL A 31 -1.89 8.23 20.99
N PHE A 32 -1.00 9.15 20.60
CA PHE A 32 -0.69 10.33 21.42
C PHE A 32 -1.94 11.09 21.87
N LYS A 33 -2.86 11.37 20.94
CA LYS A 33 -4.10 12.10 21.21
C LYS A 33 -5.15 11.29 21.97
N ASP A 34 -4.95 9.97 22.09
CA ASP A 34 -5.82 9.07 22.86
C ASP A 34 -5.28 8.84 24.29
N THR A 35 -4.21 9.53 24.67
CA THR A 35 -3.55 9.38 25.97
C THR A 35 -3.51 10.72 26.70
N GLU A 36 -3.33 10.70 28.02
CA GLU A 36 -3.17 11.92 28.82
C GLU A 36 -1.71 12.41 28.92
N ALA A 37 -0.82 11.93 28.04
CA ALA A 37 0.56 12.38 28.01
C ALA A 37 0.65 13.78 27.37
N ASP A 38 1.41 14.68 27.99
CA ASP A 38 1.70 16.01 27.44
C ASP A 38 2.80 15.92 26.38
N GLU A 39 3.83 15.12 26.65
CA GLU A 39 4.99 14.95 25.78
C GLU A 39 5.37 13.49 25.64
N ILE A 40 5.41 13.01 24.39
CA ILE A 40 6.06 11.74 24.05
C ILE A 40 7.31 12.06 23.22
N TRP A 41 8.43 11.52 23.66
CA TRP A 41 9.74 11.59 23.00
C TRP A 41 10.17 10.19 22.56
N ILE A 42 10.58 10.03 21.31
CA ILE A 42 11.27 8.80 20.89
C ILE A 42 12.76 9.06 20.87
N ALA A 43 13.50 8.37 21.74
CA ALA A 43 14.94 8.23 21.66
C ALA A 43 15.26 7.20 20.56
N PHE A 44 15.37 7.66 19.32
CA PHE A 44 15.58 6.81 18.16
C PHE A 44 17.06 6.57 17.92
N ALA A 45 17.49 5.31 17.97
CA ALA A 45 18.86 4.92 17.73
C ALA A 45 18.97 4.08 16.45
N ASN A 46 19.94 4.37 15.59
CA ASN A 46 20.43 3.46 14.57
C ASN A 46 21.95 3.35 14.68
N ARG A 47 22.58 2.43 13.92
CA ARG A 47 24.01 2.09 14.06
C ARG A 47 24.99 3.28 14.04
N LYS A 48 24.60 4.46 13.55
CA LYS A 48 25.45 5.66 13.47
C LYS A 48 24.81 6.95 13.97
N HIS A 49 23.51 6.97 14.22
CA HIS A 49 22.77 8.19 14.55
C HIS A 49 21.80 7.94 15.70
N PHE A 50 21.78 8.89 16.62
CA PHE A 50 20.82 8.97 17.69
C PHE A 50 20.10 10.31 17.59
N CYS A 51 18.77 10.31 17.63
CA CYS A 51 17.97 11.52 17.66
C CYS A 51 16.77 11.38 18.58
N TYR A 52 16.33 12.50 19.15
CA TYR A 52 15.05 12.60 19.84
C TYR A 52 14.00 13.10 18.87
N ILE A 53 12.88 12.37 18.79
CA ILE A 53 11.76 12.70 17.92
C ILE A 53 10.58 13.13 18.81
N PRO A 54 10.10 14.40 18.71
CA PRO A 54 8.96 14.88 19.47
C PRO A 54 7.64 14.41 18.81
N ILE A 55 7.05 13.36 19.35
CA ILE A 55 5.80 12.78 18.80
C ILE A 55 4.63 13.74 18.97
N HIS A 56 4.60 14.50 20.06
CA HIS A 56 3.59 15.51 20.35
C HIS A 56 3.56 16.58 19.25
N ASP A 57 4.72 17.12 18.86
CA ASP A 57 4.81 18.10 17.76
C ASP A 57 4.37 17.51 16.43
N ILE A 58 4.81 16.28 16.12
CA ILE A 58 4.42 15.60 14.88
C ILE A 58 2.90 15.40 14.84
N ALA A 59 2.30 14.85 15.90
CA ALA A 59 0.87 14.59 15.98
C ALA A 59 0.03 15.89 15.94
N GLN A 60 0.55 17.00 16.47
CA GLN A 60 -0.08 18.33 16.37
C GLN A 60 0.02 18.92 14.96
N SER A 61 1.13 18.69 14.25
CA SER A 61 1.31 19.15 12.86
C SER A 61 0.43 18.39 11.85
N LEU A 62 -0.02 17.19 12.21
CA LEU A 62 -0.92 16.38 11.38
C LEU A 62 -2.36 16.87 11.51
N GLY A 63 -3.10 16.82 10.40
CA GLY A 63 -4.51 17.19 10.37
C GLY A 63 -5.38 16.35 11.32
N PRO A 64 -6.63 16.78 11.61
CA PRO A 64 -7.46 16.25 12.69
C PRO A 64 -7.67 14.73 12.68
N LEU A 65 -7.54 14.07 11.53
CA LEU A 65 -7.72 12.62 11.38
C LEU A 65 -6.54 11.92 10.69
N GLN A 66 -5.49 12.67 10.32
CA GLN A 66 -4.33 12.09 9.64
C GLN A 66 -3.52 11.19 10.58
N TYR A 67 -3.34 11.57 11.84
CA TYR A 67 -2.57 10.79 12.82
C TYR A 67 -3.10 9.36 13.00
N ARG A 68 -4.43 9.16 12.95
CA ARG A 68 -5.08 7.83 13.02
C ARG A 68 -4.87 6.99 11.76
N ILE A 69 -4.60 7.65 10.62
CA ILE A 69 -4.41 7.00 9.32
C ILE A 69 -2.94 6.58 9.12
N ILE A 70 -1.98 7.21 9.82
CA ILE A 70 -0.54 6.94 9.66
C ILE A 70 -0.20 5.44 9.79
N PRO A 71 -0.73 4.66 10.74
CA PRO A 71 -0.44 3.22 10.81
C PRO A 71 -0.82 2.48 9.52
N ILE A 72 -2.02 2.74 9.00
CA ILE A 72 -2.52 2.12 7.78
C ILE A 72 -1.70 2.56 6.57
N PHE A 73 -1.39 3.85 6.46
CA PHE A 73 -0.51 4.37 5.41
C PHE A 73 0.88 3.73 5.46
N HIS A 74 1.44 3.56 6.66
CA HIS A 74 2.74 2.94 6.87
C HIS A 74 2.76 1.48 6.43
N ALA A 75 1.78 0.68 6.87
CA ALA A 75 1.66 -0.73 6.47
C ALA A 75 1.40 -0.87 4.96
N PHE A 76 0.52 -0.03 4.39
CA PHE A 76 0.18 -0.05 2.97
C PHE A 76 1.36 0.33 2.06
N THR A 77 2.24 1.22 2.52
CA THR A 77 3.45 1.59 1.77
C THR A 77 4.64 0.65 2.03
N GLY A 78 4.47 -0.29 2.96
CA GLY A 78 5.44 -1.34 3.30
C GLY A 78 5.99 -1.18 4.72
N CYS A 79 5.98 -2.28 5.48
CA CYS A 79 6.62 -2.41 6.79
C CYS A 79 7.26 -3.81 6.90
N ASP A 80 7.69 -4.21 8.09
CA ASP A 80 8.39 -5.49 8.28
C ASP A 80 7.54 -6.71 7.89
N THR A 81 6.21 -6.63 8.07
CA THR A 81 5.29 -7.75 7.80
C THR A 81 4.46 -7.58 6.53
N VAL A 82 4.44 -6.39 5.93
CA VAL A 82 3.65 -6.09 4.74
C VAL A 82 4.57 -5.55 3.65
N SER A 83 4.53 -6.18 2.47
CA SER A 83 5.40 -5.85 1.34
C SER A 83 5.36 -4.37 0.95
N SER A 84 6.48 -3.80 0.54
CA SER A 84 6.50 -2.47 -0.07
C SER A 84 5.95 -2.47 -1.50
N ILE A 85 5.47 -1.32 -1.97
CA ILE A 85 5.15 -1.13 -3.39
C ILE A 85 6.46 -1.04 -4.19
N ALA A 86 6.61 -1.89 -5.21
CA ALA A 86 7.86 -2.06 -5.94
C ALA A 86 8.38 -0.75 -6.55
N GLY A 87 9.60 -0.36 -6.17
CA GLY A 87 10.27 0.85 -6.65
C GLY A 87 9.70 2.16 -6.11
N ARG A 88 8.85 2.13 -5.08
CA ARG A 88 8.19 3.32 -4.51
C ARG A 88 8.51 3.45 -3.03
N GLY A 89 9.25 4.50 -2.67
CA GLY A 89 9.59 4.81 -1.29
C GLY A 89 8.49 5.58 -0.56
N LYS A 90 8.52 5.57 0.78
CA LYS A 90 7.55 6.27 1.64
C LYS A 90 7.48 7.77 1.39
N LYS A 91 8.60 8.43 1.06
CA LYS A 91 8.62 9.85 0.69
C LYS A 91 7.78 10.11 -0.57
N THR A 92 7.99 9.32 -1.62
CA THR A 92 7.18 9.41 -2.84
C THR A 92 5.71 9.12 -2.55
N ALA A 93 5.43 8.11 -1.73
CA ALA A 93 4.07 7.77 -1.31
C ALA A 93 3.39 8.93 -0.55
N TRP A 94 4.13 9.62 0.31
CA TRP A 94 3.65 10.79 1.05
C TRP A 94 3.37 11.97 0.11
N ASP A 95 4.29 12.26 -0.81
CA ASP A 95 4.12 13.31 -1.80
C ASP A 95 2.91 13.05 -2.72
N THR A 96 2.70 11.78 -3.10
CA THR A 96 1.49 11.35 -3.84
C THR A 96 0.23 11.53 -3.01
N TRP A 97 0.27 11.26 -1.70
CA TRP A 97 -0.90 11.45 -0.83
C TRP A 97 -1.26 12.93 -0.72
N ASN A 98 -0.27 13.81 -0.57
CA ASN A 98 -0.50 15.26 -0.60
C ASN A 98 -1.10 15.75 -1.92
N ALA A 99 -0.73 15.11 -3.04
CA ALA A 99 -1.26 15.44 -4.36
C ALA A 99 -2.63 14.81 -4.67
N PHE A 100 -3.05 13.79 -3.91
CA PHE A 100 -4.33 13.09 -4.06
C PHE A 100 -4.90 12.75 -2.67
N PRO A 101 -5.37 13.77 -1.92
CA PRO A 101 -5.85 13.61 -0.55
C PRO A 101 -7.11 12.73 -0.43
N GLU A 102 -7.84 12.50 -1.52
CA GLU A 102 -9.05 11.68 -1.58
C GLU A 102 -8.80 10.23 -1.16
N VAL A 103 -7.58 9.72 -1.33
CA VAL A 103 -7.20 8.38 -0.83
C VAL A 103 -7.41 8.26 0.69
N SER A 104 -7.41 9.37 1.43
CA SER A 104 -7.66 9.40 2.87
C SER A 104 -9.01 8.75 3.24
N ALA A 105 -10.02 8.81 2.37
CA ALA A 105 -11.30 8.18 2.63
C ALA A 105 -11.18 6.65 2.67
N ALA A 106 -10.46 6.05 1.72
CA ALA A 106 -10.17 4.61 1.73
C ALA A 106 -9.28 4.22 2.92
N LEU A 107 -8.21 4.97 3.17
CA LEU A 107 -7.31 4.68 4.30
C LEU A 107 -8.05 4.79 5.64
N ARG A 108 -8.93 5.78 5.81
CA ARG A 108 -9.77 5.92 7.00
C ARG A 108 -10.73 4.75 7.17
N GLN A 109 -11.40 4.32 6.11
CA GLN A 109 -12.28 3.16 6.20
C GLN A 109 -11.51 1.92 6.66
N MET A 110 -10.29 1.72 6.15
CA MET A 110 -9.41 0.62 6.58
C MET A 110 -8.96 0.75 8.04
N THR A 111 -8.80 1.97 8.56
CA THR A 111 -8.51 2.26 9.97
C THR A 111 -9.72 1.98 10.87
N ASP A 112 -10.88 2.54 10.54
CA ASP A 112 -12.05 2.58 11.43
C ASP A 112 -12.94 1.34 11.32
N GLN A 113 -12.91 0.64 10.18
CA GLN A 113 -13.74 -0.53 9.91
C GLN A 113 -12.89 -1.72 9.40
N PRO A 114 -11.90 -2.19 10.16
CA PRO A 114 -10.96 -3.22 9.71
C PRO A 114 -11.62 -4.58 9.45
N SER A 115 -12.83 -4.83 9.95
CA SER A 115 -13.62 -6.04 9.66
C SER A 115 -14.47 -5.94 8.38
N ILE A 116 -14.71 -4.73 7.85
CA ILE A 116 -15.59 -4.46 6.71
C ILE A 116 -14.78 -3.79 5.60
N ILE A 117 -13.82 -4.53 5.04
CA ILE A 117 -12.98 -4.08 3.93
C ILE A 117 -13.81 -4.14 2.62
N SER A 118 -14.72 -3.18 2.46
CA SER A 118 -15.57 -3.09 1.27
C SER A 118 -14.73 -2.81 0.03
N ARG A 119 -14.67 -3.81 -0.84
CA ARG A 119 -13.88 -3.79 -2.08
C ARG A 119 -14.25 -2.58 -2.96
N ASP A 120 -15.55 -2.30 -3.08
CA ASP A 120 -16.06 -1.29 -4.02
C ASP A 120 -15.84 0.14 -3.53
N SER A 121 -15.76 0.37 -2.21
CA SER A 121 -15.50 1.70 -1.67
C SER A 121 -14.01 2.03 -1.60
N ILE A 122 -13.14 1.06 -1.28
CA ILE A 122 -11.70 1.35 -1.11
C ILE A 122 -10.92 1.27 -2.42
N LEU A 123 -11.21 0.31 -3.29
CA LEU A 123 -10.34 0.04 -4.44
C LEU A 123 -10.28 1.18 -5.44
N PRO A 124 -11.36 1.89 -5.79
CA PRO A 124 -11.26 3.01 -6.75
C PRO A 124 -10.24 4.08 -6.31
N LEU A 125 -10.23 4.42 -5.02
CA LEU A 125 -9.30 5.41 -4.45
C LEU A 125 -7.88 4.85 -4.34
N LEU A 126 -7.72 3.60 -3.90
CA LEU A 126 -6.41 2.95 -3.82
C LEU A 126 -5.78 2.73 -5.20
N GLU A 127 -6.58 2.34 -6.19
CA GLU A 127 -6.12 2.18 -7.58
C GLU A 127 -5.62 3.51 -8.12
N ARG A 128 -6.43 4.57 -8.02
CA ARG A 128 -6.02 5.91 -8.47
C ARG A 128 -4.74 6.38 -7.78
N TYR A 129 -4.65 6.22 -6.47
CA TYR A 129 -3.45 6.55 -5.70
C TYR A 129 -2.22 5.78 -6.19
N VAL A 130 -2.33 4.46 -6.36
CA VAL A 130 -1.23 3.61 -6.84
C VAL A 130 -0.85 3.96 -8.28
N VAL A 131 -1.80 4.29 -9.16
CA VAL A 131 -1.48 4.76 -10.51
C VAL A 131 -0.63 6.04 -10.46
N LEU A 132 -1.04 7.03 -9.66
CA LEU A 132 -0.31 8.29 -9.49
C LEU A 132 1.08 8.09 -8.86
N LEU A 133 1.21 7.07 -8.00
CA LEU A 133 2.49 6.68 -7.41
C LEU A 133 3.48 6.16 -8.47
N TYR A 134 2.99 5.49 -9.52
CA TYR A 134 3.82 5.01 -10.64
C TYR A 134 4.02 6.04 -11.75
N HIS A 135 3.06 6.96 -11.92
CA HIS A 135 3.11 8.02 -12.91
C HIS A 135 2.16 9.17 -12.53
N ARG A 136 2.73 10.25 -11.99
CA ARG A 136 1.99 11.37 -11.41
C ARG A 136 1.01 12.06 -12.36
N THR A 137 1.27 12.03 -13.66
CA THR A 137 0.42 12.66 -14.68
C THR A 137 -0.45 11.65 -15.44
N SER A 138 -0.63 10.44 -14.89
CA SER A 138 -1.47 9.43 -15.53
C SER A 138 -2.95 9.83 -15.47
N GLU A 139 -3.68 9.59 -16.54
CA GLU A 139 -5.13 9.81 -16.58
C GLU A 139 -5.91 8.56 -16.14
N SER A 140 -5.30 7.38 -16.21
CA SER A 140 -5.92 6.12 -15.81
C SER A 140 -6.36 6.12 -14.35
N ASN A 141 -7.57 5.60 -14.10
CA ASN A 141 -8.12 5.44 -12.75
C ASN A 141 -7.96 4.02 -12.23
N SER A 142 -7.71 3.05 -13.13
CA SER A 142 -7.48 1.65 -12.76
C SER A 142 -6.01 1.27 -12.84
N VAL A 143 -5.56 0.42 -11.93
CA VAL A 143 -4.19 -0.13 -12.02
C VAL A 143 -4.05 -1.10 -13.19
N ASN A 144 -5.11 -1.80 -13.60
CA ASN A 144 -5.05 -2.72 -14.74
C ASN A 144 -4.90 -1.95 -16.06
N GLU A 145 -5.67 -0.88 -16.23
CA GLU A 145 -5.54 0.05 -17.37
C GLU A 145 -4.14 0.68 -17.41
N ALA A 146 -3.67 1.20 -16.27
CA ALA A 146 -2.33 1.78 -16.17
C ALA A 146 -1.22 0.75 -16.45
N ARG A 147 -1.40 -0.51 -16.01
CA ARG A 147 -0.48 -1.61 -16.34
C ARG A 147 -0.39 -1.83 -17.83
N GLU A 148 -1.54 -1.92 -18.51
CA GLU A 148 -1.60 -2.09 -19.95
C GLU A 148 -0.90 -0.94 -20.66
N VAL A 149 -1.24 0.31 -20.35
CA VAL A 149 -0.60 1.50 -20.95
C VAL A 149 0.91 1.53 -20.69
N PHE A 150 1.33 1.29 -19.46
CA PHE A 150 2.74 1.39 -19.08
C PHE A 150 3.58 0.26 -19.67
N PHE A 151 3.01 -0.94 -19.77
CA PHE A 151 3.69 -2.09 -20.34
C PHE A 151 3.70 -2.02 -21.87
N ALA A 152 2.53 -1.89 -22.49
CA ALA A 152 2.34 -1.95 -23.93
C ALA A 152 2.87 -0.72 -24.67
N HIS A 153 2.57 0.49 -24.17
CA HIS A 153 2.90 1.72 -24.90
C HIS A 153 4.20 2.37 -24.42
N LYS A 154 4.55 2.20 -23.14
CA LYS A 154 5.78 2.79 -22.57
C LYS A 154 6.93 1.80 -22.41
N GLY A 155 6.73 0.52 -22.75
CA GLY A 155 7.78 -0.52 -22.72
C GLY A 155 8.39 -0.77 -21.34
N ARG A 156 7.64 -0.48 -20.26
CA ARG A 156 8.17 -0.61 -18.90
C ARG A 156 8.31 -2.07 -18.49
N SER A 157 9.34 -2.37 -17.70
CA SER A 157 9.51 -3.69 -17.09
C SER A 157 8.39 -4.01 -16.09
N ILE A 158 8.19 -5.30 -15.78
CA ILE A 158 7.12 -5.77 -14.87
C ILE A 158 7.24 -5.15 -13.46
N VAL A 159 8.46 -4.85 -13.00
CA VAL A 159 8.70 -4.18 -11.71
C VAL A 159 8.37 -2.68 -11.73
N SER A 160 8.18 -2.11 -12.92
CA SER A 160 7.94 -0.68 -13.17
C SER A 160 6.49 -0.38 -13.57
N VAL A 161 5.58 -1.35 -13.42
CA VAL A 161 4.14 -1.20 -13.60
C VAL A 161 3.41 -1.45 -12.27
N PRO A 162 2.24 -0.84 -12.04
CA PRO A 162 1.51 -1.04 -10.78
C PRO A 162 1.05 -2.49 -10.63
N PRO A 163 0.74 -2.98 -9.41
CA PRO A 163 0.18 -4.32 -9.20
C PRO A 163 -1.17 -4.50 -9.93
N THR A 164 -1.61 -5.75 -10.12
CA THR A 164 -2.99 -5.99 -10.58
C THR A 164 -3.99 -5.56 -9.52
N ARG A 165 -5.24 -5.29 -9.91
CA ARG A 165 -6.31 -4.93 -8.97
C ARG A 165 -6.49 -5.98 -7.86
N GLU A 166 -6.44 -7.26 -8.20
CA GLU A 166 -6.54 -8.34 -7.21
C GLU A 166 -5.35 -8.40 -6.26
N ALA A 167 -4.12 -8.21 -6.76
CA ALA A 167 -2.95 -8.16 -5.89
C ALA A 167 -2.97 -6.95 -4.97
N LEU A 168 -3.43 -5.80 -5.48
CA LEU A 168 -3.64 -4.59 -4.69
C LEU A 168 -4.66 -4.81 -3.58
N TYR A 169 -5.76 -5.51 -3.85
CA TYR A 169 -6.76 -5.80 -2.84
C TYR A 169 -6.22 -6.71 -1.73
N GLN A 170 -5.50 -7.78 -2.07
CA GLN A 170 -4.87 -8.63 -1.04
C GLN A 170 -3.82 -7.87 -0.23
N HIS A 171 -3.08 -6.96 -0.87
CA HIS A 171 -2.13 -6.08 -0.21
C HIS A 171 -2.80 -5.11 0.77
N ALA A 172 -3.93 -4.50 0.37
CA ALA A 172 -4.73 -3.68 1.26
C ALA A 172 -5.24 -4.47 2.48
N LYS A 173 -5.72 -5.71 2.27
CA LYS A 173 -6.15 -6.59 3.36
C LYS A 173 -5.04 -6.88 4.37
N ARG A 174 -3.83 -7.20 3.91
CA ARG A 174 -2.67 -7.40 4.80
C ARG A 174 -2.32 -6.14 5.58
N SER A 175 -2.42 -4.99 4.92
CA SER A 175 -2.18 -3.68 5.54
C SER A 175 -3.20 -3.41 6.66
N VAL A 176 -4.48 -3.74 6.43
CA VAL A 176 -5.54 -3.65 7.45
C VAL A 176 -5.27 -4.58 8.62
N TYR A 177 -4.83 -5.81 8.36
CA TYR A 177 -4.49 -6.73 9.45
C TYR A 177 -3.36 -6.20 10.33
N GLN A 178 -2.27 -5.77 9.70
CA GLN A 178 -1.13 -5.25 10.44
C GLN A 178 -1.49 -3.98 11.19
N ALA A 179 -1.98 -2.95 10.50
CA ALA A 179 -2.18 -1.66 11.15
C ALA A 179 -3.55 -1.55 11.85
N GLY A 180 -4.62 -1.91 11.14
CA GLY A 180 -6.01 -1.80 11.61
C GLY A 180 -6.39 -2.74 12.75
N LEU A 181 -5.73 -3.90 12.85
CA LEU A 181 -6.02 -4.89 13.88
C LEU A 181 -4.89 -5.06 14.90
N ILE A 182 -3.62 -5.03 14.49
CA ILE A 182 -2.51 -5.24 15.43
C ILE A 182 -2.01 -3.90 16.01
N LEU A 183 -1.54 -2.97 15.17
CA LEU A 183 -0.88 -1.76 15.66
C LEU A 183 -1.81 -0.82 16.43
N ILE A 184 -3.05 -0.62 15.95
CA ILE A 184 -4.01 0.29 16.59
C ILE A 184 -4.51 -0.25 17.95
N GLN A 185 -4.45 -1.56 18.17
CA GLN A 185 -4.86 -2.17 19.43
C GLN A 185 -3.72 -2.21 20.48
N CYS A 186 -2.64 -1.44 20.29
CA CYS A 186 -1.46 -1.51 21.18
C CYS A 186 -1.73 -1.10 22.64
N LEU A 187 -2.83 -0.41 22.92
CA LEU A 187 -3.24 -0.05 24.28
C LEU A 187 -4.17 -1.08 24.93
N LEU A 188 -4.65 -2.07 24.18
CA LEU A 188 -5.51 -3.14 24.70
C LEU A 188 -4.67 -4.25 25.31
N LEU A 189 -5.07 -4.70 26.49
CA LEU A 189 -4.52 -5.88 27.12
C LEU A 189 -5.05 -7.12 26.39
N GLN A 190 -4.15 -7.92 25.82
CA GLN A 190 -4.47 -9.17 25.13
C GLN A 190 -5.55 -9.04 24.03
N PRO A 191 -5.28 -8.30 22.94
CA PRO A 191 -6.24 -8.14 21.85
C PRO A 191 -6.57 -9.50 21.21
N VAL A 192 -7.85 -9.74 20.95
CA VAL A 192 -8.31 -10.93 20.20
C VAL A 192 -8.22 -10.62 18.72
N LEU A 193 -7.34 -11.32 18.02
CA LEU A 193 -7.13 -11.13 16.58
C LEU A 193 -7.92 -12.16 15.77
N PRO A 194 -8.58 -11.76 14.67
CA PRO A 194 -9.16 -12.70 13.73
C PRO A 194 -8.06 -13.48 13.01
N SER A 195 -8.42 -14.57 12.34
CA SER A 195 -7.45 -15.36 11.58
C SER A 195 -6.84 -14.56 10.40
N PRO A 196 -5.51 -14.63 10.17
CA PRO A 196 -4.85 -13.94 9.06
C PRO A 196 -5.33 -14.33 7.66
N ASP A 197 -5.92 -15.52 7.49
CA ASP A 197 -6.43 -16.01 6.20
C ASP A 197 -7.52 -15.12 5.61
N LEU A 198 -8.34 -14.51 6.47
CA LEU A 198 -9.33 -13.51 6.09
C LEU A 198 -8.68 -12.22 5.58
N TYR A 199 -7.37 -12.04 5.76
CA TYR A 199 -6.66 -10.79 5.52
C TYR A 199 -5.49 -10.91 4.52
N GLY A 200 -5.62 -11.82 3.54
CA GLY A 200 -4.65 -11.91 2.45
C GLY A 200 -3.35 -12.62 2.83
N TRP A 201 -3.45 -13.50 3.83
CA TRP A 201 -2.45 -14.51 4.16
C TRP A 201 -3.00 -15.91 3.83
N LYS A 202 -2.11 -16.88 3.67
CA LYS A 202 -2.47 -18.29 3.50
C LYS A 202 -1.58 -19.15 4.38
N LYS A 203 -2.21 -19.96 5.23
CA LYS A 203 -1.50 -20.94 6.05
C LYS A 203 -1.01 -22.08 5.17
N GLN A 204 0.27 -22.35 5.24
CA GLN A 204 0.91 -23.48 4.59
C GLN A 204 0.74 -24.75 5.43
N GLU A 205 0.97 -25.92 4.83
CA GLU A 205 0.88 -27.22 5.52
C GLU A 205 1.85 -27.31 6.71
N ASN A 206 3.02 -26.67 6.63
CA ASN A 206 4.00 -26.58 7.71
C ASN A 206 3.59 -25.63 8.85
N GLY A 207 2.39 -25.05 8.80
CA GLY A 207 1.86 -24.12 9.79
C GLY A 207 2.31 -22.66 9.62
N MET A 208 3.24 -22.36 8.71
CA MET A 208 3.68 -20.99 8.45
C MET A 208 2.67 -20.18 7.63
N TRP A 209 2.67 -18.87 7.80
CA TRP A 209 1.84 -17.95 7.03
C TRP A 209 2.64 -17.29 5.91
N ASN A 210 2.16 -17.46 4.67
CA ASN A 210 2.70 -16.75 3.51
C ASN A 210 1.69 -15.75 2.96
N PRO A 211 2.13 -14.65 2.34
CA PRO A 211 1.21 -13.73 1.68
C PRO A 211 0.40 -14.45 0.61
N PHE A 212 -0.92 -14.29 0.64
CA PHE A 212 -1.78 -14.67 -0.47
C PHE A 212 -1.76 -13.53 -1.49
N TRP A 213 -0.95 -13.69 -2.55
CA TRP A 213 -0.64 -12.59 -3.46
C TRP A 213 -1.79 -12.18 -4.35
N THR A 214 -2.50 -13.13 -4.95
CA THR A 214 -3.55 -12.87 -5.94
C THR A 214 -4.41 -14.13 -6.14
N ILE A 215 -5.64 -13.95 -6.59
CA ILE A 215 -6.52 -15.04 -7.06
C ILE A 215 -6.31 -15.36 -8.55
N LEU A 216 -5.58 -14.49 -9.27
CA LEU A 216 -5.34 -14.65 -10.69
C LEU A 216 -4.37 -15.81 -10.95
N ALA A 217 -4.63 -16.59 -11.99
CA ALA A 217 -3.70 -17.61 -12.47
C ALA A 217 -2.37 -16.97 -12.90
N GLU A 218 -1.27 -17.70 -12.73
CA GLU A 218 0.03 -17.27 -13.25
C GLU A 218 -0.05 -17.12 -14.77
N ALA A 219 0.58 -16.08 -15.30
CA ALA A 219 0.50 -15.71 -16.72
C ALA A 219 1.14 -16.72 -17.71
N VAL A 220 1.53 -17.91 -17.24
CA VAL A 220 2.43 -18.83 -17.95
C VAL A 220 1.69 -19.75 -18.93
N SER A 221 0.35 -19.85 -18.89
CA SER A 221 -0.40 -20.75 -19.79
C SER A 221 -0.97 -20.10 -21.06
N SER A 222 -0.92 -18.77 -21.21
CA SER A 222 -1.60 -18.06 -22.32
C SER A 222 -0.72 -17.07 -23.11
N LEU A 223 0.55 -16.91 -22.76
CA LEU A 223 1.49 -16.09 -23.54
C LEU A 223 1.95 -16.87 -24.79
N GLN A 224 1.12 -16.85 -25.85
CA GLN A 224 1.63 -17.07 -27.20
C GLN A 224 2.73 -16.04 -27.46
N GLU A 225 3.82 -16.47 -28.11
CA GLU A 225 5.01 -15.68 -28.37
C GLU A 225 4.66 -14.24 -28.80
N ARG A 226 5.35 -13.27 -28.19
CA ARG A 226 5.07 -11.84 -28.29
C ARG A 226 5.15 -11.34 -29.73
N VAL A 227 4.06 -11.39 -30.48
CA VAL A 227 3.98 -10.72 -31.77
C VAL A 227 3.14 -9.45 -31.62
N HIS A 228 3.80 -8.30 -31.80
CA HIS A 228 3.17 -6.99 -31.82
C HIS A 228 3.59 -6.25 -33.09
N CYS A 229 2.68 -5.48 -33.65
CA CYS A 229 2.86 -4.79 -34.92
C CYS A 229 3.32 -3.34 -34.67
N GLY A 230 4.23 -2.83 -35.50
CA GLY A 230 4.72 -1.45 -35.45
C GLY A 230 3.80 -0.41 -36.11
N CYS A 231 2.60 -0.82 -36.55
CA CYS A 231 1.66 0.05 -37.28
C CYS A 231 1.12 1.16 -36.38
N LYS A 232 0.99 2.38 -36.93
CA LYS A 232 0.48 3.55 -36.20
C LYS A 232 -1.03 3.76 -36.34
N LYS A 233 -1.64 3.22 -37.39
CA LYS A 233 -3.06 3.39 -37.74
C LYS A 233 -3.65 2.05 -38.18
N GLY A 234 -4.04 1.22 -37.22
CA GLY A 234 -4.56 -0.13 -37.44
C GLY A 234 -3.55 -1.14 -38.02
N CYS A 235 -3.64 -2.41 -37.62
CA CYS A 235 -2.94 -3.53 -38.24
C CYS A 235 -3.83 -4.09 -39.40
N ARG A 236 -3.83 -3.46 -40.58
CA ARG A 236 -4.50 -3.96 -41.80
C ARG A 236 -3.52 -4.03 -42.99
N GLY A 237 -3.87 -4.79 -44.04
CA GLY A 237 -3.20 -4.78 -45.34
C GLY A 237 -1.72 -5.17 -45.29
N GLN A 238 -0.81 -4.17 -45.31
CA GLN A 238 0.64 -4.39 -45.28
C GLN A 238 1.21 -4.75 -43.89
N CYS A 239 0.39 -4.72 -42.85
CA CYS A 239 0.83 -5.16 -41.53
C CYS A 239 1.29 -6.63 -41.55
N LYS A 240 2.52 -6.89 -41.08
CA LYS A 240 3.06 -8.25 -40.98
C LYS A 240 2.21 -9.14 -40.07
N GLY A 241 1.69 -8.60 -38.96
CA GLY A 241 0.79 -9.31 -38.05
C GLY A 241 -0.51 -9.72 -38.75
N PHE A 242 -1.14 -8.78 -39.46
CA PHE A 242 -2.35 -9.07 -40.25
C PHE A 242 -2.12 -10.13 -41.32
N LYS A 243 -0.98 -10.09 -42.02
CA LYS A 243 -0.62 -11.08 -43.04
C LYS A 243 -0.32 -12.47 -42.49
N SER A 244 -0.03 -12.57 -41.20
CA SER A 244 0.25 -13.82 -40.50
C SER A 244 -0.94 -14.28 -39.64
N ASP A 245 -2.14 -13.74 -39.89
CA ASP A 245 -3.37 -14.01 -39.11
C ASP A 245 -3.22 -13.78 -37.61
N LEU A 246 -2.34 -12.86 -37.23
CA LEU A 246 -2.13 -12.50 -35.84
C LEU A 246 -3.10 -11.39 -35.42
N LEU A 247 -3.73 -11.59 -34.28
CA LEU A 247 -4.64 -10.62 -33.69
C LEU A 247 -3.89 -9.32 -33.37
N CYS A 248 -4.52 -8.21 -33.75
CA CYS A 248 -4.14 -6.88 -33.34
C CYS A 248 -4.41 -6.75 -31.83
N THR A 249 -3.36 -6.62 -31.02
CA THR A 249 -3.48 -6.49 -29.56
C THR A 249 -3.09 -5.09 -29.10
N ALA A 250 -3.38 -4.76 -27.84
CA ALA A 250 -2.92 -3.51 -27.23
C ALA A 250 -1.39 -3.35 -27.22
N LEU A 251 -0.63 -4.44 -27.37
CA LEU A 251 0.83 -4.39 -27.53
C LEU A 251 1.27 -3.78 -28.86
N CYS A 252 0.39 -3.72 -29.86
CA CYS A 252 0.66 -3.04 -31.12
C CYS A 252 0.74 -1.52 -30.93
N LYS A 253 1.55 -0.84 -31.74
CA LYS A 253 1.66 0.63 -31.69
C LYS A 253 0.35 1.36 -32.02
N CYS A 254 -0.59 0.69 -32.68
CA CYS A 254 -1.92 1.21 -32.97
C CYS A 254 -2.91 0.99 -31.82
N GLY A 255 -2.49 0.46 -30.67
CA GLY A 255 -3.33 0.32 -29.48
C GLY A 255 -4.39 -0.77 -29.54
N GLY A 256 -4.36 -1.66 -30.53
CA GLY A 256 -5.46 -2.61 -30.74
C GLY A 256 -6.69 -1.99 -31.41
N ASP A 257 -6.67 -0.69 -31.74
CA ASP A 257 -7.74 0.01 -32.48
C ASP A 257 -7.73 -0.39 -33.96
N CYS A 258 -8.07 -1.65 -34.18
CA CYS A 258 -8.30 -2.25 -35.46
C CYS A 258 -9.81 -2.30 -35.69
N ALA A 259 -10.40 -1.17 -36.09
CA ALA A 259 -11.69 -1.19 -36.77
C ALA A 259 -11.61 -2.06 -38.04
#